data_AF-A0A161WW79-F1
#
_entry.id   AF-A0A161WW79-F1
#
_cell.length_a   1.000
_cell.length_b   1.000
_cell.length_c   1.000
_cell.angle_alpha   90.00
_cell.angle_beta   90.00
_cell.angle_gamma   90.00
#
_symmetry.space_group_name_H-M   'P 1'
#
loop_
_entity.id
_entity.type
_entity.pdbx_description
1 polymer ?
#
loop_
_entity_poly.entity_id
_entity_poly.type
_entity_poly.pdbx_seq_one_letter_code
_entity_poly.pdbx_strand_id
1 'polypeptide(L)'
;MSDEYRAQRRDDIAAAALRVFRRKGFAATSMAEIIAESGLSAGAIYGYYDSKMAIVHDVAGRIVGGRIADVERLAERDPLPPPSDLVAVLMHGVVREIGSTAILLQVWGEAVTDPRILEFASAVLARLRSVFADYVAAWHVRTHGLDPARAAELGAEQAPLFVAACQGFIVQSALMDDFDADAYLDRTTRHLPR
;
A
#
# COMPACT_ATOMS: atom_id res chain seq x y z
N MET A 1 28.55 11.15 9.07
CA MET A 1 27.49 11.06 8.03
C MET A 1 26.22 11.54 8.70
N SER A 2 25.54 12.58 8.21
CA SER A 2 24.31 13.07 8.84
C SER A 2 23.18 12.06 8.69
N ASP A 3 22.21 12.08 9.60
CA ASP A 3 21.04 11.20 9.55
C ASP A 3 20.24 11.41 8.25
N GLU A 4 20.14 12.66 7.77
CA GLU A 4 19.53 13.01 6.47
C GLU A 4 20.25 12.34 5.29
N TYR A 5 21.59 12.33 5.26
CA TYR A 5 22.31 11.65 4.19
C TYR A 5 22.07 10.13 4.23
N ARG A 6 21.99 9.54 5.43
CA ARG A 6 21.69 8.11 5.59
C ARG A 6 20.27 7.80 5.10
N ALA A 7 19.30 8.65 5.41
CA ALA A 7 17.92 8.52 4.97
C ALA A 7 17.81 8.62 3.44
N GLN A 8 18.39 9.67 2.84
CA GLN A 8 18.41 9.85 1.38
C GLN A 8 19.02 8.64 0.66
N ARG A 9 20.08 8.04 1.21
CA ARG A 9 20.67 6.84 0.62
C ARG A 9 19.78 5.61 0.71
N ARG A 10 19.04 5.44 1.80
CA ARG A 10 18.00 4.39 1.87
C ARG A 10 16.93 4.62 0.80
N ASP A 11 16.53 5.87 0.58
CA ASP A 11 15.54 6.23 -0.45
C ASP A 11 16.03 5.86 -1.85
N ASP A 12 17.28 6.21 -2.17
CA ASP A 12 17.91 5.89 -3.46
C ASP A 12 17.96 4.36 -3.70
N ILE A 13 18.34 3.58 -2.67
CA ILE A 13 18.42 2.12 -2.74
C ILE A 13 17.02 1.51 -2.89
N ALA A 14 16.04 1.97 -2.12
CA ALA A 14 14.66 1.50 -2.19
C ALA A 14 14.06 1.78 -3.58
N ALA A 15 14.30 2.97 -4.14
CA ALA A 15 13.87 3.32 -5.49
C ALA A 15 14.53 2.43 -6.56
N ALA A 16 15.83 2.14 -6.44
CA ALA A 16 16.52 1.21 -7.32
C ALA A 16 15.92 -0.20 -7.22
N ALA A 17 15.74 -0.72 -6.02
CA ALA A 17 15.14 -2.02 -5.80
C ALA A 17 13.74 -2.11 -6.40
N LEU A 18 12.89 -1.09 -6.19
CA LEU A 18 11.56 -1.02 -6.78
C LEU A 18 11.60 -1.11 -8.31
N ARG A 19 12.54 -0.43 -8.99
CA ARG A 19 12.70 -0.55 -10.45
C ARG A 19 13.02 -1.98 -10.89
N VAL A 20 13.85 -2.72 -10.14
CA VAL A 20 14.14 -4.13 -10.44
C VAL A 20 12.90 -5.00 -10.18
N PHE A 21 12.23 -4.79 -9.05
CA PHE A 21 11.03 -5.54 -8.67
C PHE A 21 9.90 -5.39 -9.69
N ARG A 22 9.72 -4.19 -10.26
CA ARG A 22 8.74 -3.93 -11.32
C ARG A 22 8.95 -4.76 -12.59
N ARG A 23 10.18 -5.19 -12.88
CA ARG A 23 10.49 -5.94 -14.10
C ARG A 23 10.21 -7.44 -13.98
N LYS A 24 10.38 -8.02 -12.79
CA LYS A 24 10.33 -9.49 -12.62
C LYS A 24 9.85 -9.99 -11.25
N GLY A 25 9.31 -9.10 -10.42
CA GLY A 25 8.88 -9.41 -9.05
C GLY A 25 10.01 -9.49 -8.03
N PHE A 26 9.65 -9.63 -6.76
CA PHE A 26 10.59 -9.67 -5.63
C PHE A 26 11.32 -11.02 -5.56
N ALA A 27 10.59 -12.10 -5.77
CA ALA A 27 11.11 -13.47 -5.64
C ALA A 27 12.28 -13.70 -6.62
N ALA A 28 12.10 -13.34 -7.89
CA ALA A 28 13.09 -13.51 -8.94
C ALA A 28 14.23 -12.48 -8.90
N THR A 29 14.17 -11.45 -8.06
CA THR A 29 15.21 -10.41 -7.94
C THR A 29 16.36 -10.85 -7.04
N SER A 30 17.59 -10.56 -7.45
CA SER A 30 18.82 -10.81 -6.67
C SER A 30 19.43 -9.53 -6.11
N MET A 31 20.27 -9.66 -5.07
CA MET A 31 21.04 -8.53 -4.54
C MET A 31 21.97 -7.91 -5.59
N ALA A 32 22.57 -8.74 -6.45
CA ALA A 32 23.48 -8.27 -7.49
C ALA A 32 22.80 -7.30 -8.48
N GLU A 33 21.54 -7.56 -8.82
CA GLU A 33 20.78 -6.70 -9.72
C GLU A 33 20.35 -5.40 -9.04
N ILE A 34 20.00 -5.43 -7.76
CA ILE A 34 19.73 -4.21 -6.99
C ILE A 34 21.00 -3.35 -6.89
N ILE A 35 22.15 -3.99 -6.65
CA ILE A 35 23.47 -3.33 -6.63
C ILE A 35 23.73 -2.67 -7.98
N ALA A 36 23.60 -3.41 -9.07
CA ALA A 36 23.79 -2.89 -10.43
C ALA A 36 22.83 -1.73 -10.75
N GLU A 37 21.55 -1.85 -10.41
CA GLU A 37 20.52 -0.83 -10.64
C GLU A 37 20.72 0.44 -9.77
N SER A 38 21.33 0.29 -8.60
CA SER A 38 21.58 1.41 -7.68
C SER A 38 22.79 2.26 -8.06
N GLY A 39 23.74 1.69 -8.82
CA GLY A 39 25.05 2.30 -9.08
C GLY A 39 25.97 2.39 -7.85
N LEU A 40 25.57 1.84 -6.70
CA LEU A 40 26.36 1.80 -5.48
C LEU A 40 27.21 0.52 -5.42
N SER A 41 28.25 0.53 -4.58
CA SER A 41 29.03 -0.68 -4.31
C SER A 41 28.23 -1.68 -3.47
N ALA A 42 28.57 -2.96 -3.58
CA ALA A 42 27.98 -4.01 -2.74
C ALA A 42 28.14 -3.68 -1.24
N GLY A 43 29.35 -3.27 -0.83
CA GLY A 43 29.63 -2.88 0.57
C GLY A 43 28.80 -1.69 1.04
N ALA A 44 28.49 -0.74 0.16
CA ALA A 44 27.59 0.35 0.50
C ALA A 44 26.18 -0.18 0.80
N ILE A 45 25.58 -0.99 -0.09
CA ILE A 45 24.22 -1.53 0.12
C ILE A 45 24.14 -2.42 1.36
N TYR A 46 25.11 -3.32 1.56
CA TYR A 46 25.16 -4.16 2.76
C TYR A 46 25.36 -3.37 4.05
N GLY A 47 25.86 -2.12 3.99
CA GLY A 47 25.90 -1.19 5.12
C GLY A 47 24.55 -0.54 5.49
N TYR A 48 23.53 -0.68 4.63
CA TYR A 48 22.16 -0.21 4.87
C TYR A 48 21.16 -1.35 5.08
N TYR A 49 21.37 -2.48 4.41
CA TYR A 49 20.45 -3.62 4.44
C TYR A 49 21.21 -4.93 4.55
N ASP A 50 20.86 -5.74 5.55
CA ASP A 50 21.51 -7.02 5.80
C ASP A 50 21.05 -8.12 4.83
N SER A 51 19.94 -7.90 4.11
CA SER A 51 19.38 -8.87 3.18
C SER A 51 18.47 -8.24 2.12
N LYS A 52 18.18 -9.00 1.06
CA LYS A 52 17.12 -8.65 0.08
C LYS A 52 15.78 -8.43 0.78
N MET A 53 15.45 -9.24 1.78
CA MET A 53 14.18 -9.14 2.50
C MET A 53 14.04 -7.83 3.28
N ALA A 54 15.14 -7.33 3.87
CA ALA A 54 15.14 -6.03 4.52
C ALA A 54 14.82 -4.90 3.52
N ILE A 55 15.31 -5.00 2.28
CA ILE A 55 14.98 -4.05 1.21
C ILE A 55 13.51 -4.18 0.80
N VAL A 56 13.00 -5.41 0.64
CA VAL A 56 11.59 -5.66 0.30
C VAL A 56 10.66 -5.05 1.35
N HIS A 57 10.96 -5.24 2.64
CA HIS A 57 10.16 -4.66 3.73
C HIS A 57 10.16 -3.12 3.69
N ASP A 58 11.32 -2.51 3.48
CA ASP A 58 11.42 -1.05 3.39
C ASP A 58 10.64 -0.50 2.18
N VAL A 59 10.80 -1.11 1.00
CA VAL A 59 10.04 -0.73 -0.20
C VAL A 59 8.53 -0.90 0.02
N ALA A 60 8.09 -2.02 0.58
CA ALA A 60 6.68 -2.24 0.88
C ALA A 60 6.13 -1.22 1.90
N GLY A 61 6.89 -0.93 2.95
CA GLY A 61 6.53 0.08 3.96
C GLY A 61 6.37 1.47 3.36
N ARG A 62 7.25 1.86 2.43
CA ARG A 62 7.17 3.14 1.69
C ARG A 62 5.93 3.21 0.80
N ILE A 63 5.62 2.14 0.07
CA ILE A 63 4.42 2.08 -0.77
C ILE A 63 3.17 2.28 0.09
N VAL A 64 3.06 1.55 1.19
CA VAL A 64 1.92 1.67 2.12
C VAL A 64 1.86 3.06 2.75
N GLY A 65 2.99 3.60 3.20
CA GLY A 65 3.07 4.94 3.79
C GLY A 65 2.61 6.04 2.82
N GLY A 66 3.03 5.97 1.56
CA GLY A 66 2.56 6.90 0.52
C GLY A 66 1.05 6.80 0.27
N ARG A 67 0.50 5.59 0.34
CA ARG A 67 -0.95 5.35 0.22
C ARG A 67 -1.74 5.88 1.41
N ILE A 68 -1.21 5.76 2.63
CA ILE A 68 -1.83 6.37 3.83
C ILE A 68 -1.85 7.90 3.69
N ALA A 69 -0.74 8.50 3.25
CA ALA A 69 -0.67 9.95 3.01
C ALA A 69 -1.65 10.42 1.92
N ASP A 70 -1.96 9.59 0.92
CA ASP A 70 -3.01 9.88 -0.07
C ASP A 70 -4.40 9.99 0.59
N VAL A 71 -4.71 9.12 1.56
CA VAL A 71 -5.99 9.17 2.31
C VAL A 71 -6.03 10.35 3.25
N GLU A 72 -4.94 10.65 3.96
CA GLU A 72 -4.84 11.82 4.84
C GLU A 72 -5.08 13.12 4.06
N ARG A 73 -4.44 13.27 2.89
CA ARG A 73 -4.71 14.41 1.98
C ARG A 73 -6.15 14.47 1.49
N LEU A 74 -6.77 13.32 1.26
CA LEU A 74 -8.19 13.27 0.88
C LEU A 74 -9.09 13.74 2.03
N ALA A 75 -8.70 13.47 3.28
CA ALA A 75 -9.44 13.84 4.48
C ALA A 75 -9.44 15.36 4.75
N GLU A 76 -8.43 16.06 4.25
CA GLU A 76 -8.30 17.53 4.35
C GLU A 76 -9.27 18.29 3.42
N ARG A 77 -9.90 17.62 2.45
CA ARG A 77 -10.80 18.27 1.50
C ARG A 77 -12.11 18.70 2.15
N ASP A 78 -12.72 19.74 1.58
CA ASP A 78 -14.08 20.21 1.93
C ASP A 78 -14.89 20.50 0.65
N PRO A 79 -16.04 19.82 0.42
CA PRO A 79 -16.59 18.74 1.25
C PRO A 79 -15.68 17.49 1.27
N LEU A 80 -15.74 16.73 2.36
CA LEU A 80 -15.05 15.45 2.50
C LEU A 80 -15.62 14.44 1.48
N PRO A 81 -14.80 13.89 0.57
CA PRO A 81 -15.28 12.91 -0.40
C PRO A 81 -15.89 11.66 0.25
N PRO A 82 -16.83 10.97 -0.42
CA PRO A 82 -17.42 9.76 0.12
C PRO A 82 -16.36 8.66 0.29
N PRO A 83 -16.45 7.83 1.33
CA PRO A 83 -15.50 6.73 1.56
C PRO A 83 -15.39 5.76 0.38
N SER A 84 -16.45 5.63 -0.42
CA SER A 84 -16.47 4.84 -1.65
C SER A 84 -15.38 5.24 -2.68
N ASP A 85 -14.81 6.43 -2.57
CA ASP A 85 -13.72 6.90 -3.45
C ASP A 85 -12.34 6.38 -3.00
N LEU A 86 -12.20 5.92 -1.76
CA LEU A 86 -10.93 5.51 -1.17
C LEU A 86 -10.25 4.38 -1.96
N VAL A 87 -11.01 3.40 -2.42
CA VAL A 87 -10.47 2.25 -3.17
C VAL A 87 -9.85 2.73 -4.48
N ALA A 88 -10.53 3.62 -5.20
CA ALA A 88 -10.01 4.18 -6.44
C ALA A 88 -8.76 5.03 -6.21
N VAL A 89 -8.77 5.91 -5.19
CA VAL A 89 -7.58 6.72 -4.83
C VAL A 89 -6.38 5.83 -4.53
N LEU A 90 -6.58 4.81 -3.70
CA LEU A 90 -5.51 3.92 -3.29
C LEU A 90 -4.98 3.06 -4.43
N MET A 91 -5.86 2.40 -5.19
CA MET A 91 -5.45 1.47 -6.24
C MET A 91 -4.80 2.20 -7.42
N HIS A 92 -5.28 3.38 -7.80
CA HIS A 92 -4.57 4.22 -8.78
C HIS A 92 -3.17 4.60 -8.29
N GLY A 93 -3.04 4.96 -7.01
CA GLY A 93 -1.74 5.25 -6.40
C GLY A 93 -0.81 4.03 -6.44
N VAL A 94 -1.30 2.85 -6.07
CA VAL A 94 -0.55 1.59 -6.12
C VAL A 94 -0.09 1.30 -7.55
N VAL A 95 -1.01 1.27 -8.52
CA VAL A 95 -0.68 0.96 -9.93
C VAL A 95 0.32 1.96 -10.51
N ARG A 96 0.19 3.25 -10.19
CA ARG A 96 1.16 4.27 -10.62
C ARG A 96 2.57 4.02 -10.07
N GLU A 97 2.65 3.63 -8.80
CA GLU A 97 3.93 3.42 -8.10
C GLU A 97 4.63 2.13 -8.55
N ILE A 98 3.90 1.01 -8.51
CA ILE A 98 4.49 -0.33 -8.70
C ILE A 98 4.16 -0.96 -10.05
N GLY A 99 3.30 -0.36 -10.87
CA GLY A 99 2.90 -0.86 -12.19
C GLY A 99 1.97 -2.08 -12.14
N SER A 100 2.40 -3.17 -11.50
CA SER A 100 1.64 -4.42 -11.37
C SER A 100 1.35 -4.75 -9.91
N THR A 101 0.10 -5.08 -9.62
CA THR A 101 -0.40 -5.53 -8.31
C THR A 101 0.04 -6.95 -7.94
N ALA A 102 0.51 -7.75 -8.91
CA ALA A 102 1.00 -9.12 -8.68
C ALA A 102 2.16 -9.17 -7.67
N ILE A 103 2.92 -8.08 -7.58
CA ILE A 103 3.96 -7.84 -6.60
C ILE A 103 3.42 -7.95 -5.16
N LEU A 104 2.22 -7.43 -4.88
CA LEU A 104 1.59 -7.52 -3.55
C LEU A 104 1.11 -8.93 -3.23
N LEU A 105 0.67 -9.70 -4.23
CA LEU A 105 0.31 -11.12 -4.05
C LEU A 105 1.51 -11.97 -3.62
N GLN A 106 2.70 -11.70 -4.16
CA GLN A 106 3.92 -12.37 -3.73
C GLN A 106 4.18 -12.13 -2.24
N VAL A 107 3.97 -10.91 -1.75
CA VAL A 107 4.14 -10.58 -0.33
C VAL A 107 3.17 -11.38 0.55
N TRP A 108 1.91 -11.53 0.14
CA TRP A 108 0.95 -12.36 0.88
C TRP A 108 1.30 -13.85 0.84
N GLY A 109 1.77 -14.35 -0.31
CA GLY A 109 2.25 -15.72 -0.44
C GLY A 109 3.45 -15.99 0.47
N GLU A 110 4.34 -15.03 0.63
CA GLU A 110 5.49 -15.16 1.54
C GLU A 110 5.09 -14.95 3.02
N ALA A 111 4.06 -14.14 3.29
CA ALA A 111 3.55 -13.92 4.64
C ALA A 111 3.01 -15.20 5.29
N VAL A 112 2.53 -16.17 4.50
CA VAL A 112 2.06 -17.46 5.06
C VAL A 112 3.21 -18.41 5.41
N THR A 113 4.43 -18.14 4.96
CA THR A 113 5.62 -19.00 5.16
C THR A 113 6.73 -18.36 6.00
N ASP A 114 6.83 -17.03 6.05
CA ASP A 114 7.82 -16.31 6.88
C ASP A 114 7.12 -15.47 7.96
N PRO A 115 7.28 -15.79 9.26
CA PRO A 115 6.66 -15.04 10.36
C PRO A 115 6.98 -13.55 10.40
N ARG A 116 8.14 -13.13 9.90
CA ARG A 116 8.53 -11.70 9.87
C ARG A 116 7.74 -10.95 8.82
N ILE A 117 7.46 -11.59 7.69
CA ILE A 117 6.61 -11.02 6.64
C ILE A 117 5.16 -11.02 7.10
N LEU A 118 4.72 -12.06 7.82
CA LEU A 118 3.40 -12.10 8.45
C LEU A 118 3.18 -10.93 9.41
N GLU A 119 4.14 -10.68 10.30
CA GLU A 119 4.09 -9.58 11.25
C GLU A 119 3.99 -8.24 10.53
N PHE A 120 4.85 -8.01 9.52
CA PHE A 120 4.81 -6.82 8.68
C PHE A 120 3.46 -6.65 7.96
N ALA A 121 2.98 -7.68 7.27
CA ALA A 121 1.72 -7.66 6.54
C ALA A 121 0.52 -7.41 7.49
N SER A 122 0.53 -8.02 8.67
CA SER A 122 -0.50 -7.83 9.70
C SER A 122 -0.51 -6.39 10.22
N ALA A 123 0.66 -5.80 10.47
CA ALA A 123 0.78 -4.41 10.88
C ALA A 123 0.26 -3.44 9.79
N VAL A 124 0.59 -3.70 8.53
CA VAL A 124 0.07 -2.94 7.38
C VAL A 124 -1.45 -3.01 7.30
N LEU A 125 -2.03 -4.22 7.37
CA LEU A 125 -3.47 -4.41 7.30
C LEU A 125 -4.20 -3.76 8.49
N ALA A 126 -3.63 -3.85 9.70
CA ALA A 126 -4.18 -3.19 10.88
C ALA A 126 -4.18 -1.66 10.70
N ARG A 127 -3.09 -1.09 10.17
CA ARG A 127 -2.99 0.35 9.91
C ARG A 127 -3.98 0.81 8.84
N LEU A 128 -4.11 0.08 7.73
CA LEU A 128 -5.10 0.38 6.68
C LEU A 128 -6.52 0.34 7.20
N ARG A 129 -6.87 -0.67 8.03
CA ARG A 129 -8.18 -0.76 8.68
C ARG A 129 -8.46 0.45 9.57
N SER A 130 -7.48 0.88 10.37
CA SER A 130 -7.62 2.07 11.21
C SER A 130 -7.89 3.30 10.36
N VAL A 131 -7.07 3.54 9.32
CA VAL A 131 -7.20 4.70 8.43
C VAL A 131 -8.58 4.73 7.74
N PHE A 132 -9.08 3.59 7.29
CA PHE A 132 -10.42 3.52 6.72
C PHE A 132 -11.53 3.77 7.75
N ALA A 133 -11.42 3.20 8.94
CA ALA A 133 -12.40 3.42 10.00
C ALA A 133 -12.47 4.90 10.38
N ASP A 134 -11.32 5.54 10.56
CA ASP A 134 -11.21 6.96 10.90
C ASP A 134 -11.79 7.85 9.80
N TYR A 135 -11.50 7.54 8.53
CA TYR A 135 -12.04 8.28 7.39
C TYR A 135 -13.56 8.17 7.29
N VAL A 136 -14.10 6.95 7.40
CA VAL A 136 -15.55 6.70 7.35
C VAL A 136 -16.27 7.39 8.51
N ALA A 137 -15.72 7.30 9.72
CA ALA A 137 -16.28 7.99 10.89
C ALA A 137 -16.29 9.51 10.67
N ALA A 138 -15.17 10.09 10.21
CA ALA A 138 -15.09 11.52 9.92
C ALA A 138 -16.10 11.95 8.85
N TRP A 139 -16.33 11.13 7.84
CA TRP A 139 -17.31 11.39 6.80
C TRP A 139 -18.75 11.37 7.33
N HIS A 140 -19.12 10.38 8.13
CA HIS A 140 -20.45 10.35 8.75
C HIS A 140 -20.70 11.55 9.68
N VAL A 141 -19.70 11.99 10.43
CA VAL A 141 -19.81 13.20 11.27
C VAL A 141 -19.99 14.44 10.39
N ARG A 142 -19.11 14.68 9.40
CA ARG A 142 -19.10 15.91 8.61
C ARG A 142 -20.26 16.03 7.62
N THR A 143 -20.65 14.92 7.00
CA THR A 143 -21.66 14.91 5.93
C THR A 143 -23.07 14.73 6.48
N HIS A 144 -23.24 13.92 7.53
CA HIS A 144 -24.55 13.54 8.06
C HIS A 144 -24.83 14.02 9.49
N GLY A 145 -23.85 14.64 10.16
CA GLY A 145 -24.02 15.12 11.53
C GLY A 145 -24.25 13.99 12.54
N LEU A 146 -23.74 12.78 12.26
CA LEU A 146 -23.84 11.66 13.20
C LEU A 146 -23.05 11.95 14.48
N ASP A 147 -23.53 11.38 15.59
CA ASP A 147 -22.77 11.36 16.84
C ASP A 147 -21.40 10.67 16.65
N PRO A 148 -20.29 11.22 17.18
CA PRO A 148 -18.96 10.65 16.99
C PRO A 148 -18.79 9.21 17.45
N ALA A 149 -19.43 8.78 18.55
CA ALA A 149 -19.33 7.41 19.02
C ALA A 149 -20.03 6.45 18.03
N ARG A 150 -21.21 6.83 17.55
CA ARG A 150 -21.92 6.05 16.53
C ARG A 150 -21.18 6.02 15.19
N ALA A 151 -20.56 7.13 14.79
CA ALA A 151 -19.77 7.20 13.57
C ALA A 151 -18.52 6.29 13.65
N ALA A 152 -17.88 6.22 14.82
CA ALA A 152 -16.74 5.32 15.06
C ALA A 152 -17.13 3.83 14.96
N GLU A 153 -18.30 3.45 15.51
CA GLU A 153 -18.84 2.09 15.37
C GLU A 153 -19.04 1.72 13.90
N LEU A 154 -19.69 2.61 13.13
CA LEU A 154 -19.92 2.42 11.69
C LEU A 154 -18.60 2.35 10.91
N GLY A 155 -17.64 3.21 11.24
CA GLY A 155 -16.30 3.17 10.65
C GLY A 155 -15.61 1.83 10.87
N ALA A 156 -15.64 1.31 12.10
CA ALA A 156 -15.06 0.01 12.42
C ALA A 156 -15.78 -1.15 11.73
N GLU A 157 -17.11 -1.08 11.61
CA GLU A 157 -17.95 -2.06 10.92
C GLU A 157 -17.67 -2.10 9.42
N GLN A 158 -17.52 -0.93 8.77
CA GLN A 158 -17.38 -0.82 7.33
C GLN A 158 -15.94 -0.95 6.83
N ALA A 159 -14.93 -0.58 7.62
CA ALA A 159 -13.51 -0.61 7.21
C ALA A 159 -13.05 -1.93 6.56
N PRO A 160 -13.44 -3.13 7.04
CA PRO A 160 -13.08 -4.39 6.39
C PRO A 160 -13.57 -4.52 4.94
N LEU A 161 -14.68 -3.87 4.58
CA LEU A 161 -15.24 -3.92 3.22
C LEU A 161 -14.31 -3.20 2.22
N PHE A 162 -13.72 -2.07 2.63
CA PHE A 162 -12.75 -1.33 1.81
C PHE A 162 -11.44 -2.11 1.64
N VAL A 163 -10.98 -2.80 2.69
CA VAL A 163 -9.83 -3.71 2.60
C VAL A 163 -10.14 -4.84 1.62
N ALA A 164 -11.30 -5.50 1.74
CA ALA A 164 -11.70 -6.57 0.84
C ALA A 164 -11.78 -6.09 -0.62
N ALA A 165 -12.31 -4.88 -0.86
CA ALA A 165 -12.36 -4.30 -2.20
C ALA A 165 -10.96 -4.02 -2.78
N CYS A 166 -10.01 -3.52 -1.99
CA CYS A 166 -8.63 -3.36 -2.42
C CYS A 166 -7.97 -4.71 -2.72
N GLN A 167 -8.19 -5.71 -1.87
CA GLN A 167 -7.64 -7.06 -2.07
C GLN A 167 -8.23 -7.73 -3.30
N GLY A 168 -9.54 -7.59 -3.53
CA GLY A 168 -10.21 -8.06 -4.73
C GLY A 168 -9.63 -7.42 -6.00
N PHE A 169 -9.37 -6.11 -5.98
CA PHE A 169 -8.70 -5.44 -7.10
C PHE A 169 -7.30 -6.04 -7.34
N ILE A 170 -6.50 -6.19 -6.28
CA ILE A 170 -5.13 -6.73 -6.37
C ILE A 170 -5.12 -8.15 -6.95
N VAL A 171 -6.00 -9.04 -6.46
CA VAL A 171 -6.08 -10.43 -6.90
C VAL A 171 -6.59 -10.51 -8.34
N GLN A 172 -7.71 -9.86 -8.65
CA GLN A 172 -8.35 -10.00 -9.96
C GLN A 172 -7.52 -9.35 -11.07
N SER A 173 -6.96 -8.16 -10.84
CA SER A 173 -6.06 -7.50 -11.80
C SER A 173 -4.78 -8.27 -12.11
N ALA A 174 -4.37 -9.17 -11.21
CA ALA A 174 -3.17 -9.98 -11.38
C ALA A 174 -3.45 -11.37 -11.97
N LEU A 175 -4.67 -11.89 -11.88
CA LEU A 175 -5.01 -13.28 -12.23
C LEU A 175 -6.05 -13.41 -13.36
N MET A 176 -6.75 -12.35 -13.74
CA MET A 176 -7.78 -12.36 -14.78
C MET A 176 -7.33 -11.51 -15.96
N ASP A 177 -7.17 -12.13 -17.14
CA ASP A 177 -6.70 -11.45 -18.35
C ASP A 177 -7.70 -10.41 -18.89
N ASP A 178 -8.99 -10.59 -18.60
CA ASP A 178 -10.10 -9.72 -19.01
C ASP A 178 -10.50 -8.71 -17.92
N PHE A 179 -9.67 -8.52 -16.89
CA PHE A 179 -9.97 -7.61 -15.79
C PHE A 179 -10.03 -6.15 -16.25
N ASP A 180 -11.23 -5.57 -16.14
CA ASP A 180 -11.46 -4.14 -16.35
C ASP A 180 -11.29 -3.38 -15.03
N ALA A 181 -10.10 -2.77 -14.85
CA ALA A 181 -9.75 -2.03 -13.65
C ALA A 181 -10.66 -0.81 -13.42
N ASP A 182 -11.01 -0.08 -14.47
CA ASP A 182 -11.83 1.11 -14.37
C ASP A 182 -13.27 0.73 -14.00
N ALA A 183 -13.83 -0.31 -14.62
CA ALA A 183 -15.15 -0.81 -14.27
C ALA A 183 -15.20 -1.39 -12.85
N TYR A 184 -14.14 -2.07 -12.39
CA TYR A 184 -14.07 -2.53 -10.99
C TYR A 184 -14.12 -1.34 -10.03
N LEU A 185 -13.27 -0.33 -10.25
CA LEU A 185 -13.19 0.84 -9.38
C LEU A 185 -14.50 1.63 -9.37
N ASP A 186 -15.09 1.89 -10.54
CA ASP A 186 -16.40 2.54 -10.66
C ASP A 186 -17.51 1.77 -9.92
N ARG A 187 -17.53 0.43 -10.03
CA ARG A 187 -18.49 -0.40 -9.26
C ARG A 187 -18.24 -0.31 -7.75
N THR A 188 -16.98 -0.31 -7.30
CA THR A 188 -16.68 -0.11 -5.87
C THR A 188 -17.17 1.26 -5.38
N THR A 189 -17.00 2.32 -6.17
CA THR A 189 -17.51 3.65 -5.84
C THR A 189 -19.04 3.71 -5.78
N ARG A 190 -19.75 2.88 -6.56
CA ARG A 190 -21.21 2.81 -6.55
C ARG A 190 -21.79 1.97 -5.41
N HIS A 191 -21.12 0.89 -5.03
CA HIS A 191 -21.70 -0.14 -4.16
C HIS A 191 -21.08 -0.23 -2.76
N LEU A 192 -19.89 0.33 -2.54
CA LEU A 192 -19.36 0.43 -1.18
C LEU A 192 -20.18 1.42 -0.34
N PRO A 193 -20.19 1.23 0.99
CA PRO A 193 -20.81 2.17 1.90
C PRO A 193 -20.35 3.60 1.60
N ARG A 194 -21.32 4.50 1.62
CA ARG A 194 -21.09 5.94 1.65
C ARG A 194 -21.36 6.36 3.07
#